data_AF-A0A399YFK4-F1
#
_entry.id   AF-A0A399YFK4-F1
#
_cell.length_a   1.000
_cell.length_b   1.000
_cell.length_c   1.000
_cell.angle_alpha   90.00
_cell.angle_beta   90.00
_cell.angle_gamma   90.00
#
_symmetry.space_group_name_H-M   'P 1'
#
loop_
_entity.id
_entity.type
_entity.pdbx_description
1 polymer ?
#
loop_
_entity_poly.entity_id
_entity_poly.type
_entity_poly.pdbx_seq_one_letter_code
_entity_poly.pdbx_strand_id
1 'polypeptide(L)' 'MQASVHTFDPASGAGSVLLDSGRLLPFGPEVFAASGLRLLRLGQRVSVEVEPEDPETPGARLTRLWIVGIGEGETIR' A
#
# COMPACT_ATOMS: atom_id res chain seq x y z
N MET A 1 6.02 0.57 -7.29
CA MET A 1 6.19 -0.90 -7.46
C MET A 1 4.90 -1.64 -7.08
N GLN A 2 4.86 -2.97 -7.11
CA GLN A 2 3.66 -3.76 -6.76
C GLN A 2 3.83 -4.51 -5.43
N ALA A 3 2.71 -4.75 -4.75
CA ALA A 3 2.65 -5.54 -3.51
C ALA A 3 1.29 -6.24 -3.36
N SER A 4 1.22 -7.19 -2.42
CA SER A 4 -0.03 -7.85 -2.03
C SER A 4 -0.42 -7.47 -0.61
N VAL A 5 -1.68 -7.12 -0.36
CA VAL A 5 -2.17 -6.83 1.00
C VAL A 5 -2.03 -8.07 1.89
N HIS A 6 -1.33 -7.95 3.01
CA HIS A 6 -1.13 -9.03 3.98
C HIS A 6 -2.09 -8.90 5.17
N THR A 7 -2.25 -7.69 5.73
CA THR A 7 -3.23 -7.38 6.77
C THR A 7 -3.92 -6.06 6.47
N PHE A 8 -5.16 -5.93 6.94
CA PHE A 8 -5.90 -4.67 6.91
C PHE A 8 -6.94 -4.67 8.04
N ASP A 9 -6.91 -3.64 8.87
CA ASP A 9 -7.94 -3.37 9.85
C ASP A 9 -8.85 -2.23 9.36
N PRO A 10 -10.12 -2.49 9.03
CA PRO A 10 -11.03 -1.46 8.55
C PRO A 10 -11.41 -0.42 9.61
N ALA A 11 -11.22 -0.70 10.91
CA ALA A 11 -11.54 0.26 11.97
C ALA A 11 -10.46 1.36 12.08
N SER A 12 -9.20 0.99 11.96
CA SER A 12 -8.07 1.95 12.01
C SER A 12 -7.62 2.44 10.64
N GLY A 13 -7.84 1.65 9.58
CA GLY A 13 -7.25 1.91 8.26
C GLY A 13 -5.76 1.53 8.19
N ALA A 14 -5.20 0.89 9.21
CA ALA A 14 -3.82 0.42 9.22
C ALA A 14 -3.71 -1.01 8.68
N GLY A 15 -2.52 -1.38 8.24
CA GLY A 15 -2.27 -2.72 7.75
C GLY A 15 -0.84 -2.93 7.29
N SER A 16 -0.66 -3.94 6.45
CA SER A 16 0.63 -4.24 5.84
C SER A 16 0.48 -4.84 4.46
N VAL A 17 1.50 -4.66 3.65
CA VAL A 17 1.65 -5.32 2.35
C VAL A 17 2.88 -6.21 2.37
N LEU A 18 2.85 -7.27 1.56
CA LEU A 18 3.97 -8.13 1.25
C LEU A 18 4.48 -7.76 -0.14
N LEU A 19 5.75 -7.37 -0.23
CA LEU A 19 6.45 -7.13 -1.49
C LEU A 19 6.74 -8.46 -2.20
N ASP A 20 7.02 -8.40 -3.49
CA ASP A 20 7.36 -9.59 -4.29
C ASP A 20 8.70 -10.22 -3.85
N SER A 21 9.56 -9.48 -3.13
CA SER A 21 10.76 -10.00 -2.45
C SER A 21 10.45 -10.82 -1.20
N GLY A 22 9.20 -10.79 -0.71
CA GLY A 22 8.78 -11.37 0.57
C GLY A 22 8.93 -10.44 1.77
N ARG A 23 9.42 -9.21 1.58
CA ARG A 23 9.50 -8.22 2.65
C ARG A 23 8.12 -7.66 3.00
N LEU A 24 7.83 -7.58 4.29
CA LEU A 24 6.60 -7.00 4.82
C LEU A 24 6.81 -5.52 5.14
N LEU A 25 5.93 -4.65 4.62
CA LEU A 25 5.92 -3.22 4.93
C LEU A 25 4.59 -2.82 5.57
N PRO A 26 4.60 -2.21 6.76
CA PRO A 26 3.39 -1.65 7.36
C PRO A 26 2.99 -0.34 6.67
N PHE A 27 1.71 0.00 6.76
CA PHE A 27 1.20 1.32 6.45
C PHE A 27 0.22 1.80 7.52
N GLY A 28 0.23 3.10 7.77
CA GLY A 28 -0.66 3.74 8.72
C GLY A 28 -1.98 4.22 8.10
N PRO A 29 -2.92 4.69 8.95
CA PRO A 29 -4.21 5.23 8.53
C PRO A 29 -4.10 6.35 7.49
N GLU A 30 -3.06 7.19 7.59
CA GLU A 30 -2.82 8.33 6.71
C GLU A 30 -2.57 7.91 5.25
N VAL A 31 -1.82 6.83 5.05
CA VAL A 31 -1.54 6.29 3.72
C VAL A 31 -2.81 5.72 3.10
N PHE A 32 -3.59 4.98 3.89
CA PHE A 32 -4.85 4.40 3.43
C PHE A 32 -5.88 5.49 3.11
N ALA A 33 -6.03 6.50 3.97
CA ALA A 33 -6.94 7.61 3.75
C ALA A 33 -6.62 8.37 2.46
N ALA A 34 -5.33 8.59 2.15
CA ALA A 34 -4.90 9.25 0.92
C ALA A 34 -5.14 8.43 -0.35
N SER A 35 -5.29 7.10 -0.25
CA SER A 35 -5.52 6.22 -1.42
C SER A 35 -6.88 6.43 -2.11
N GLY A 36 -7.86 7.01 -1.40
CA GLY A 36 -9.26 7.09 -1.87
C GLY A 36 -10.00 5.75 -1.88
N LEU A 37 -9.38 4.66 -1.42
CA LEU A 37 -10.00 3.35 -1.30
C LEU A 37 -10.90 3.27 -0.06
N ARG A 38 -11.96 2.47 -0.15
CA ARG A 38 -12.89 2.25 0.97
C ARG A 38 -12.51 1.06 1.84
N LEU A 39 -11.88 0.04 1.25
CA LEU A 39 -11.50 -1.22 1.88
C LEU A 39 -10.33 -1.85 1.11
N LEU A 40 -9.56 -2.68 1.81
CA LEU A 40 -8.60 -3.61 1.23
C LEU A 40 -8.98 -5.05 1.56
N ARG A 41 -8.66 -5.97 0.66
CA ARG A 41 -8.83 -7.42 0.89
C ARG A 41 -7.45 -8.07 0.99
N LEU A 42 -7.32 -9.07 1.86
CA LEU A 42 -6.09 -9.88 1.91
C LEU A 42 -5.81 -10.50 0.54
N GLY A 43 -4.54 -10.49 0.13
CA GLY A 43 -4.08 -10.95 -1.17
C GLY A 43 -4.34 -9.97 -2.33
N GLN A 44 -5.03 -8.85 -2.10
CA GLN A 44 -5.28 -7.86 -3.14
C GLN A 44 -3.97 -7.26 -3.65
N ARG A 45 -3.80 -7.22 -4.98
CA ARG A 45 -2.68 -6.52 -5.62
C ARG A 45 -2.91 -5.02 -5.61
N VAL A 46 -1.88 -4.31 -5.17
CA VAL A 46 -1.85 -2.85 -5.12
C VAL A 46 -0.51 -2.36 -5.65
N SER A 47 -0.54 -1.18 -6.24
CA SER A 47 0.66 -0.40 -6.50
C SER A 47 1.06 0.35 -5.22
N VAL A 48 2.36 0.47 -4.98
CA VAL A 48 2.90 1.16 -3.80
C VAL A 48 4.11 2.04 -4.15
N GLU A 49 4.27 3.12 -3.39
CA GLU A 49 5.50 3.91 -3.29
C GLU A 49 6.09 3.76 -1.89
N VAL A 50 7.42 3.81 -1.82
CA VAL A 50 8.20 3.65 -0.60
C VAL A 50 9.26 4.73 -0.50
N GLU A 51 9.61 5.10 0.72
CA GLU A 51 10.72 5.99 1.01
C GLU A 51 11.67 5.38 2.07
N PRO A 52 12.99 5.28 1.78
CA PRO A 52 13.64 5.60 0.50
C PRO A 52 13.19 4.66 -0.63
N GLU A 53 13.52 5.03 -1.87
CA GLU A 53 13.06 4.34 -3.08
C GLU A 53 13.42 2.84 -3.10
N ASP A 54 14.57 2.47 -2.53
CA ASP A 54 14.90 1.07 -2.31
C ASP A 54 14.12 0.52 -1.10
N PRO A 55 13.09 -0.33 -1.32
CA PRO A 55 12.32 -0.90 -0.23
C PRO A 55 13.15 -1.81 0.66
N GLU A 56 14.31 -2.31 0.20
CA GLU A 56 15.17 -3.20 0.99
C GLU A 56 16.04 -2.44 2.00
N THR A 57 16.09 -1.10 1.91
CA THR A 57 16.77 -0.28 2.90
C THR A 57 16.09 -0.38 4.29
N PRO A 58 16.84 -0.58 5.39
CA PRO A 58 16.27 -0.56 6.73
C PRO A 58 15.54 0.76 7.03
N GLY A 59 14.32 0.66 7.55
CA GLY A 59 13.48 1.83 7.83
C GLY A 59 12.69 2.36 6.62
N ALA A 60 12.75 1.68 5.46
CA ALA A 60 11.85 1.99 4.35
C ALA A 60 10.38 1.90 4.78
N ARG A 61 9.62 2.94 4.44
CA ARG A 61 8.20 3.08 4.80
C ARG A 61 7.36 3.22 3.55
N LEU A 62 6.14 2.70 3.60
CA LEU A 62 5.17 2.85 2.53
C LEU A 62 4.55 4.24 2.61
N THR A 63 4.62 5.01 1.52
CA THR A 63 4.14 6.40 1.46
C THR A 63 2.83 6.55 0.69
N ARG A 64 2.56 5.62 -0.24
CA ARG A 64 1.34 5.61 -1.06
C ARG A 64 0.98 4.17 -1.41
N LEU A 65 -0.32 3.87 -1.42
CA LEU A 65 -0.88 2.64 -1.99
C LEU A 65 -2.10 2.96 -2.85
N TRP A 66 -2.28 2.25 -3.96
CA TRP A 66 -3.43 2.45 -4.84
C TRP A 66 -3.76 1.22 -5.70
N ILE A 67 -4.95 1.24 -6.28
CA ILE A 67 -5.34 0.34 -7.38
C ILE A 67 -5.30 1.19 -8.65
N VAL A 68 -4.69 0.67 -9.72
CA VAL A 68 -4.60 1.41 -10.99
C VAL A 68 -5.98 1.87 -11.44
N GLY A 69 -6.08 3.16 -11.74
CA GLY A 69 -7.34 3.82 -12.11
C GLY A 69 -8.21 4.28 -10.92
N ILE A 70 -7.81 4.07 -9.67
CA ILE A 70 -8.55 4.52 -8.48
C ILE A 70 -7.68 5.44 -7.62
N GLY A 71 -8.23 6.60 -7.25
CA GLY A 71 -7.58 7.57 -6.37
C GLY A 71 -7.04 8.80 -7.10
N GLU A 72 -6.48 9.74 -6.34
CA GLU A 72 -5.98 11.01 -6.88
C GLU A 72 -4.77 10.79 -7.79
N GLY A 73 -4.84 11.31 -9.02
CA GLY A 73 -3.79 11.18 -10.04
C GLY A 73 -3.84 9.89 -10.87
N GLU A 74 -4.75 8.96 -10.57
CA GLU A 74 -4.93 7.74 -11.35
C GLU A 74 -5.93 7.93 -12.49
N THR A 75 -5.63 7.33 -13.65
CA THR A 75 -6.50 7.37 -14.82
C THR A 75 -7.11 5.99 -15.05
N ILE A 76 -8.45 5.90 -15.10
CA ILE A 76 -9.14 4.68 -15.56
C ILE A 76 -8.91 4.59 -17.07
N ARG A 77 -8.30 3.50 -17.53
CA ARG A 77 -8.10 3.19 -18.95
C ARG A 77 -8.81 1.90 -19.32
#